data_AF-A0AAW2V3G7-F1
#
_entry.id   AF-A0AAW2V3G7-F1
#
_cell.length_a   1.000
_cell.length_b   1.000
_cell.length_c   1.000
_cell.angle_alpha   90.00
_cell.angle_beta   90.00
_cell.angle_gamma   90.00
#
_symmetry.space_group_name_H-M   'P 1'
#
loop_
_entity.id
_entity.type
_entity.pdbx_description
1 polymer ?
#
loop_
_entity_poly.entity_id
_entity_poly.type
_entity_poly.pdbx_seq_one_letter_code
_entity_poly.pdbx_strand_id
1 'polypeptide(L)'
;MVEAERRLLANALLDYSNEKFVLLSEACIPLFNFTTIYNYLMNSTTTFVESYDLDGPVGRGRYDKHMRPHVKLKDWRKGAQWFEIDRELALEVISDRLYSFLFKKYCKPACYSDEHYLPTFVTKKFPWKNSNRTLTWVDWSKGGPHPLRFVRSDVSSALLNQLRSGTECVYNGRPTDICYLFARKFTVGTLDRLLRFAPKIMQF
;
A
#
# COMPACT_ATOMS: atom_id res chain seq x y z
N MET A 1 -8.10 11.97 3.13
CA MET A 1 -6.91 11.27 2.59
C MET A 1 -7.09 10.91 1.12
N VAL A 2 -8.12 10.15 0.73
CA VAL A 2 -8.40 9.81 -0.70
C VAL A 2 -8.32 10.99 -1.67
N GLU A 3 -8.91 12.14 -1.36
CA GLU A 3 -8.83 13.31 -2.26
C GLU A 3 -7.41 13.85 -2.41
N ALA A 4 -6.58 13.77 -1.36
CA ALA A 4 -5.18 14.17 -1.42
C ALA A 4 -4.36 13.18 -2.25
N GLU A 5 -4.55 11.88 -2.05
CA GLU A 5 -3.91 10.82 -2.86
C GLU A 5 -4.23 10.97 -4.34
N ARG A 6 -5.49 11.22 -4.70
CA ARG A 6 -5.89 11.44 -6.09
C ARG A 6 -5.27 12.70 -6.69
N ARG A 7 -5.11 13.77 -5.92
CA ARG A 7 -4.42 15.00 -6.36
C ARG A 7 -2.92 14.76 -6.56
N LEU A 8 -2.29 13.97 -5.68
CA LEU A 8 -0.89 13.57 -5.83
C LEU A 8 -0.69 12.75 -7.11
N LEU A 9 -1.55 11.75 -7.35
CA LEU A 9 -1.54 10.97 -8.58
C LEU A 9 -1.74 11.84 -9.82
N ALA A 10 -2.75 12.72 -9.81
CA ALA A 10 -3.02 13.61 -10.93
C ALA A 10 -1.82 14.51 -11.25
N ASN A 11 -1.14 15.04 -10.23
CA ASN A 11 0.06 15.85 -10.42
C ASN A 11 1.23 15.02 -10.95
N ALA A 12 1.45 13.83 -10.43
CA ALA A 12 2.53 12.94 -10.88
C ALA A 12 2.32 12.45 -12.33
N LEU A 13 1.06 12.30 -12.76
CA LEU A 13 0.70 11.90 -14.13
C LEU A 13 0.97 12.97 -15.20
N LEU A 14 1.18 14.24 -14.78
CA LEU A 14 1.57 15.33 -15.70
C LEU A 14 2.92 15.05 -16.36
N ASP A 15 3.81 14.33 -15.68
CA ASP A 15 4.99 13.77 -16.31
C ASP A 15 4.60 12.47 -17.04
N TYR A 16 4.79 12.47 -18.36
CA TYR A 16 4.47 11.32 -19.21
C TYR A 16 5.44 10.15 -19.03
N SER A 17 6.62 10.39 -18.46
CA SER A 17 7.64 9.36 -18.21
C SER A 17 7.38 8.56 -16.92
N ASN A 18 6.46 9.01 -16.07
CA ASN A 18 6.07 8.29 -14.86
C ASN A 18 5.17 7.08 -15.19
N GLU A 19 5.71 5.88 -14.99
CA GLU A 19 5.03 4.60 -15.26
C GLU A 19 4.53 3.87 -13.99
N LYS A 20 5.14 4.14 -12.83
CA LYS A 20 4.88 3.46 -11.56
C LYS A 20 4.71 4.49 -10.44
N PHE A 21 3.69 4.31 -9.61
CA PHE A 21 3.29 5.27 -8.58
C PHE A 21 3.23 4.59 -7.22
N VAL A 22 4.13 4.97 -6.31
CA VAL A 22 4.23 4.41 -4.96
C VAL A 22 3.87 5.46 -3.93
N LEU A 23 2.93 5.17 -3.03
CA LEU A 23 2.58 6.06 -1.92
C LEU A 23 3.47 5.81 -0.71
N LEU A 24 4.19 6.82 -0.24
CA LEU A 24 5.08 6.76 0.93
C LEU A 24 4.79 7.90 1.92
N SER A 25 5.37 7.80 3.12
CA SER A 25 5.32 8.84 4.18
C SER A 25 6.72 9.05 4.77
N GLU A 26 6.93 10.10 5.57
CA GLU A 26 8.26 10.35 6.19
C GLU A 26 8.75 9.23 7.13
N ALA A 27 7.86 8.31 7.51
CA ALA A 27 8.17 7.20 8.40
C ALA A 27 8.33 5.85 7.68
N CYS A 28 8.36 5.87 6.34
CA CYS A 28 8.71 4.72 5.51
C CYS A 28 10.22 4.69 5.26
N ILE A 29 10.78 3.49 5.14
CA ILE A 29 12.16 3.27 4.70
C ILE A 29 12.18 2.30 3.51
N PRO A 30 13.13 2.43 2.57
CA PRO A 30 13.39 1.38 1.61
C PRO A 30 14.06 0.18 2.30
N LEU A 31 13.74 -1.03 1.85
CA LEU A 31 14.37 -2.26 2.32
C LEU A 31 15.49 -2.74 1.40
N PHE A 32 15.56 -2.21 0.18
CA PHE A 32 16.52 -2.57 -0.87
C PHE A 32 17.07 -1.31 -1.55
N ASN A 33 18.18 -1.45 -2.28
CA ASN A 33 18.71 -0.36 -3.09
C ASN A 33 17.79 0.01 -4.26
N PHE A 34 18.06 1.17 -4.86
CA PHE A 34 17.25 1.70 -5.95
C PHE A 34 17.15 0.73 -7.13
N THR A 35 18.27 0.12 -7.54
CA THR A 35 18.29 -0.80 -8.69
C THR A 35 17.37 -1.99 -8.48
N THR A 36 17.38 -2.62 -7.30
CA THR A 36 16.47 -3.72 -6.98
C THR A 36 15.01 -3.26 -6.98
N ILE A 37 14.70 -2.13 -6.34
CA ILE A 37 13.33 -1.59 -6.29
C ILE A 37 12.83 -1.25 -7.69
N TYR A 38 13.63 -0.51 -8.46
CA TYR A 38 13.32 -0.10 -9.83
C TYR A 38 13.04 -1.32 -10.71
N ASN A 39 13.94 -2.30 -10.71
CA ASN A 39 13.76 -3.52 -11.52
C ASN A 39 12.54 -4.33 -11.07
N TYR A 40 12.25 -4.39 -9.76
CA TYR A 40 11.03 -5.06 -9.27
C TYR A 40 9.76 -4.36 -9.75
N LEU A 41 9.70 -3.03 -9.66
CA LEU A 41 8.52 -2.28 -10.07
C LEU A 41 8.32 -2.31 -11.59
N MET A 42 9.38 -2.06 -12.36
CA MET A 42 9.31 -1.99 -13.82
C MET A 42 9.04 -3.35 -14.47
N ASN A 43 9.53 -4.44 -13.88
CA ASN A 43 9.27 -5.79 -14.40
C ASN A 43 7.97 -6.41 -13.87
N SER A 44 7.23 -5.74 -12.98
CA SER A 44 6.01 -6.32 -12.43
C SER A 44 4.87 -6.31 -13.46
N THR A 45 4.23 -7.47 -13.62
CA THR A 45 3.06 -7.64 -14.50
C THR A 45 1.73 -7.28 -13.83
N THR A 46 1.77 -6.93 -12.55
CA THR A 46 0.60 -6.58 -11.73
C THR A 46 0.86 -5.31 -10.93
N THR A 47 -0.19 -4.77 -10.32
CA THR A 47 -0.13 -3.69 -9.32
C THR A 47 -0.21 -4.25 -7.90
N PHE A 48 0.13 -3.44 -6.90
CA PHE A 48 0.18 -3.84 -5.48
C PHE A 48 -0.72 -2.97 -4.61
N VAL A 49 -2.03 -3.23 -4.71
CA VAL A 49 -3.05 -2.74 -3.79
C VAL A 49 -3.49 -3.89 -2.89
N GLU A 50 -3.30 -3.77 -1.58
CA GLU A 50 -3.83 -4.75 -0.64
C GLU A 50 -5.36 -4.75 -0.70
N SER A 51 -5.98 -5.92 -0.89
CA SER A 51 -7.43 -6.00 -1.00
C SER A 51 -7.94 -7.36 -0.52
N TYR A 52 -8.74 -7.33 0.54
CA TYR A 52 -9.37 -8.51 1.12
C TYR A 52 -10.76 -8.18 1.67
N ASP A 53 -11.58 -9.22 1.83
CA ASP A 53 -12.87 -9.11 2.49
C ASP A 53 -12.68 -9.45 3.97
N LEU A 54 -13.00 -8.49 4.85
CA LEU A 54 -12.80 -8.65 6.29
C LEU A 54 -14.14 -8.56 7.01
N ASP A 55 -14.49 -9.61 7.74
CA ASP A 55 -15.64 -9.61 8.63
C ASP A 55 -15.41 -8.73 9.87
N GLY A 56 -16.49 -8.31 10.51
CA GLY A 56 -16.44 -7.55 11.76
C GLY A 56 -16.39 -6.02 11.61
N PRO A 57 -16.23 -5.29 12.73
CA PRO A 57 -16.52 -3.87 12.82
C PRO A 57 -15.55 -2.97 12.05
N VAL A 58 -14.32 -3.43 11.79
CA VAL A 58 -13.28 -2.65 11.07
C VAL A 58 -13.20 -2.98 9.58
N GLY A 59 -14.00 -3.94 9.12
CA GLY A 59 -14.12 -4.36 7.71
C GLY A 59 -15.52 -4.10 7.18
N ARG A 60 -16.32 -5.16 6.99
CA ARG A 60 -17.72 -5.08 6.53
C ARG A 60 -18.62 -4.22 7.41
N GLY A 61 -18.35 -4.10 8.70
CA GLY A 61 -19.11 -3.23 9.61
C GLY A 61 -19.02 -1.74 9.28
N ARG A 62 -18.05 -1.32 8.45
CA ARG A 62 -17.88 0.07 7.99
C ARG A 62 -18.64 0.38 6.70
N TYR A 63 -19.26 -0.61 6.07
CA TYR A 63 -19.99 -0.45 4.82
C TYR A 63 -21.33 0.28 5.03
N ASP A 64 -21.63 1.22 4.14
CA ASP A 64 -22.92 1.93 4.12
C ASP A 64 -23.84 1.39 3.01
N LYS A 65 -25.05 0.95 3.38
CA LYS A 65 -26.05 0.40 2.45
C LYS A 65 -26.51 1.38 1.35
N HIS A 66 -26.38 2.69 1.55
CA HIS A 66 -26.72 3.72 0.57
C HIS A 66 -25.73 3.78 -0.61
N MET A 67 -24.61 3.05 -0.54
CA MET A 67 -23.73 2.87 -1.69
C MET A 67 -24.31 1.92 -2.76
N ARG A 68 -25.40 1.22 -2.45
CA ARG A 68 -26.17 0.42 -3.43
C ARG A 68 -26.82 1.32 -4.50
N PRO A 69 -27.05 0.79 -5.72
CA PRO A 69 -26.67 -0.55 -6.19
C PRO A 69 -25.22 -0.68 -6.65
N HIS A 70 -24.47 0.43 -6.69
CA HIS A 70 -23.17 0.55 -7.34
C HIS A 70 -22.05 -0.20 -6.59
N VAL A 71 -22.00 -0.07 -5.26
CA VAL A 71 -21.14 -0.89 -4.39
C VAL A 71 -22.07 -1.71 -3.51
N LYS A 72 -22.01 -3.04 -3.64
CA LYS A 72 -22.71 -3.98 -2.76
C LYS A 72 -21.76 -4.41 -1.65
N LEU A 73 -22.30 -4.94 -0.54
CA LEU A 73 -21.48 -5.44 0.56
C LEU A 73 -20.42 -6.47 0.10
N LYS A 74 -20.76 -7.35 -0.85
CA LYS A 74 -19.82 -8.32 -1.44
C LYS A 74 -18.66 -7.71 -2.24
N ASP A 75 -18.86 -6.47 -2.71
CA ASP A 75 -17.86 -5.71 -3.44
C ASP A 75 -16.94 -4.94 -2.48
N TRP A 76 -17.37 -4.73 -1.22
CA TRP A 76 -16.63 -3.98 -0.21
C TRP A 76 -15.33 -4.68 0.14
N ARG A 77 -14.21 -3.97 0.06
CA ARG A 77 -12.88 -4.47 0.40
C ARG A 77 -12.21 -3.58 1.42
N LYS A 78 -11.34 -4.18 2.22
CA LYS A 78 -10.38 -3.51 3.09
C LYS A 78 -8.98 -3.73 2.55
N GLY A 79 -8.09 -2.78 2.81
CA GLY A 79 -6.66 -2.91 2.56
C GLY A 79 -5.86 -1.79 3.22
N ALA A 80 -4.54 -1.87 3.09
CA ALA A 80 -3.63 -0.79 3.42
C ALA A 80 -3.87 0.44 2.52
N GLN A 81 -3.72 1.63 3.12
CA GLN A 81 -3.65 2.89 2.38
C GLN A 81 -2.41 2.95 1.45
N TRP A 82 -1.31 2.28 1.82
CA TRP A 82 -0.07 2.24 1.04
C TRP A 82 -0.20 1.30 -0.15
N PHE A 83 -0.03 1.85 -1.35
CA PHE A 83 -0.14 1.13 -2.61
C PHE A 83 1.06 1.36 -3.53
N GLU A 84 1.20 0.46 -4.49
CA GLU A 84 1.83 0.74 -5.76
C GLU A 84 0.83 0.45 -6.89
N ILE A 85 0.75 1.36 -7.87
CA ILE A 85 -0.06 1.19 -9.08
C ILE A 85 0.71 1.68 -10.31
N ASP A 86 0.37 1.13 -11.47
CA ASP A 86 0.92 1.59 -12.74
C ASP A 86 0.16 2.78 -13.33
N ARG A 87 0.71 3.36 -14.40
CA ARG A 87 0.15 4.53 -15.08
C ARG A 87 -1.28 4.35 -15.55
N GLU A 88 -1.60 3.21 -16.16
CA GLU A 88 -2.95 2.93 -16.63
C GLU A 88 -3.95 2.90 -15.46
N LEU A 89 -3.62 2.21 -14.35
CA LEU A 89 -4.50 2.20 -13.19
C LEU A 89 -4.59 3.57 -12.50
N ALA A 90 -3.49 4.33 -12.47
CA ALA A 90 -3.50 5.70 -11.94
C ALA A 90 -4.45 6.62 -12.73
N LEU A 91 -4.46 6.52 -14.06
CA LEU A 91 -5.40 7.25 -14.92
C LEU A 91 -6.86 6.90 -14.63
N GLU A 92 -7.15 5.61 -14.40
CA GLU A 92 -8.49 5.14 -14.02
C GLU A 92 -8.93 5.69 -12.65
N VAL A 93 -8.01 5.71 -11.67
CA VAL A 93 -8.27 6.26 -10.33
C VAL A 93 -8.54 7.76 -10.36
N ILE A 94 -7.78 8.54 -11.14
CA ILE A 94 -8.03 9.98 -11.23
C ILE A 94 -9.30 10.29 -12.03
N SER A 95 -9.65 9.46 -13.02
CA SER A 95 -10.84 9.62 -13.85
C SER A 95 -12.13 9.13 -13.18
N ASP A 96 -12.04 8.31 -12.13
CA ASP A 96 -13.20 7.79 -11.42
C ASP A 96 -14.05 8.89 -10.76
N ARG A 97 -15.25 9.11 -11.30
CA ARG A 97 -16.23 10.03 -10.73
C ARG A 97 -17.26 9.33 -9.84
N LEU A 98 -17.56 8.06 -10.11
CA LEU A 98 -18.68 7.36 -9.47
C LEU A 98 -18.29 6.85 -8.08
N TYR A 99 -17.26 6.00 -7.99
CA TYR A 99 -16.92 5.37 -6.72
C TYR A 99 -16.36 6.41 -5.76
N SER A 100 -15.49 7.29 -6.24
CA SER A 100 -14.97 8.37 -5.43
C SER A 100 -16.04 9.29 -4.85
N PHE A 101 -17.09 9.60 -5.63
CA PHE A 101 -18.24 10.36 -5.12
C PHE A 101 -19.01 9.58 -4.06
N LEU A 102 -19.28 8.29 -4.28
CA LEU A 102 -19.96 7.43 -3.30
C LEU A 102 -19.18 7.34 -1.99
N PHE A 103 -17.86 7.13 -2.05
CA PHE A 103 -17.00 7.11 -0.88
C PHE A 103 -16.97 8.47 -0.18
N LYS A 104 -16.84 9.58 -0.93
CA LYS A 104 -16.88 10.94 -0.36
C LYS A 104 -18.22 11.22 0.33
N LYS A 105 -19.33 10.73 -0.22
CA LYS A 105 -20.68 10.97 0.30
C LYS A 105 -21.02 10.08 1.50
N TYR A 106 -20.76 8.77 1.42
CA TYR A 106 -21.27 7.79 2.38
C TYR A 106 -20.20 7.19 3.31
N CYS A 107 -18.92 7.19 2.95
CA CYS A 107 -17.86 6.72 3.84
C CYS A 107 -17.44 7.84 4.80
N LYS A 108 -18.30 8.16 5.77
CA LYS A 108 -18.02 9.12 6.85
C LYS A 108 -17.38 8.41 8.05
N PRO A 109 -16.62 9.11 8.92
CA PRO A 109 -16.06 8.50 10.13
C PRO A 109 -17.12 7.69 10.88
N ALA A 110 -16.85 6.46 11.31
CA ALA A 110 -15.56 5.77 11.37
C ALA A 110 -15.25 4.82 10.18
N CYS A 111 -15.63 5.16 8.94
CA CYS A 111 -15.43 4.31 7.77
C CYS A 111 -13.99 4.23 7.24
N TYR A 112 -13.17 5.28 7.34
CA TYR A 112 -11.78 5.35 6.81
C TYR A 112 -11.68 5.04 5.31
N SER A 113 -12.11 5.97 4.46
CA SER A 113 -12.18 5.80 3.01
C SER A 113 -10.87 5.40 2.34
N ASP A 114 -9.74 5.80 2.90
CA ASP A 114 -8.37 5.49 2.45
C ASP A 114 -8.00 4.01 2.61
N GLU A 115 -8.67 3.27 3.50
CA GLU A 115 -8.48 1.81 3.66
C GLU A 115 -9.49 0.98 2.85
N HIS A 116 -10.44 1.63 2.16
CA HIS A 116 -11.57 0.93 1.53
C HIS A 116 -11.84 1.34 0.08
N TYR A 117 -11.59 2.59 -0.31
CA TYR A 117 -11.88 3.11 -1.64
C TYR A 117 -11.09 2.39 -2.73
N LEU A 118 -9.77 2.49 -2.68
CA LEU A 118 -8.90 1.93 -3.71
C LEU A 118 -9.00 0.40 -3.77
N PRO A 119 -8.98 -0.36 -2.65
CA PRO A 119 -9.20 -1.80 -2.67
C PRO A 119 -10.54 -2.19 -3.31
N THR A 120 -11.64 -1.50 -2.96
CA THR A 120 -12.97 -1.77 -3.53
C THR A 120 -13.01 -1.44 -5.02
N PHE A 121 -12.46 -0.31 -5.42
CA PHE A 121 -12.43 0.14 -6.81
C PHE A 121 -11.65 -0.85 -7.70
N VAL A 122 -10.43 -1.20 -7.29
CA VAL A 122 -9.55 -2.10 -8.02
C VAL A 122 -10.14 -3.51 -8.11
N THR A 123 -10.63 -4.09 -7.02
CA THR A 123 -11.25 -5.42 -7.07
C THR A 123 -12.49 -5.47 -7.95
N LYS A 124 -13.26 -4.38 -8.02
CA LYS A 124 -14.48 -4.33 -8.83
C LYS A 124 -14.22 -4.08 -10.31
N LYS A 125 -13.19 -3.30 -10.64
CA LYS A 125 -12.93 -2.85 -12.02
C LYS A 125 -11.76 -3.57 -12.69
N PHE A 126 -10.74 -3.92 -11.93
CA PHE A 126 -9.46 -4.45 -12.43
C PHE A 126 -8.96 -5.66 -11.60
N PRO A 127 -9.81 -6.66 -11.26
CA PRO A 127 -9.38 -7.78 -10.41
C PRO A 127 -8.22 -8.59 -10.99
N TRP A 128 -8.08 -8.64 -12.32
CA TRP A 128 -6.99 -9.36 -13.00
C TRP A 128 -5.64 -8.63 -12.96
N LYS A 129 -5.64 -7.33 -12.62
CA LYS A 129 -4.45 -6.47 -12.66
C LYS A 129 -3.76 -6.32 -11.32
N ASN A 130 -4.37 -6.80 -10.24
CA ASN A 130 -3.91 -6.56 -8.88
C ASN A 130 -3.44 -7.84 -8.20
N SER A 131 -2.35 -7.73 -7.45
CA SER A 131 -1.79 -8.83 -6.65
C SER A 131 -2.50 -9.05 -5.30
N ASN A 132 -3.44 -8.16 -4.93
CA ASN A 132 -4.16 -8.15 -3.65
C ASN A 132 -3.27 -8.02 -2.40
N ARG A 133 -2.03 -7.55 -2.55
CA ARG A 133 -1.09 -7.27 -1.46
C ARG A 133 -0.40 -5.92 -1.66
N THR A 134 0.13 -5.36 -0.60
CA THR A 134 0.97 -4.14 -0.63
C THR A 134 2.46 -4.49 -0.64
N LEU A 135 3.29 -3.55 -1.13
CA LEU A 135 4.75 -3.63 -1.04
C LEU A 135 5.32 -2.97 0.24
N THR A 136 4.45 -2.48 1.13
CA THR A 136 4.87 -1.82 2.38
C THR A 136 4.60 -2.71 3.59
N TRP A 137 5.66 -3.19 4.23
CA TRP A 137 5.56 -3.97 5.46
C TRP A 137 5.17 -3.10 6.66
N VAL A 138 4.31 -3.65 7.53
CA VAL A 138 3.82 -3.03 8.76
C VAL A 138 3.75 -4.06 9.88
N ASP A 139 4.09 -3.64 11.09
CA ASP A 139 3.94 -4.46 12.29
C ASP A 139 2.63 -4.14 13.02
N TRP A 140 1.70 -5.10 13.02
CA TRP A 140 0.43 -5.03 13.74
C TRP A 140 0.40 -5.86 15.02
N SER A 141 1.53 -6.41 15.48
CA SER A 141 1.60 -7.32 16.63
C SER A 141 1.03 -6.75 17.94
N LYS A 142 1.09 -5.43 18.13
CA LYS A 142 0.50 -4.74 19.30
C LYS A 142 -1.00 -4.47 19.18
N GLY A 143 -1.60 -4.69 18.02
CA GLY A 143 -3.00 -4.35 17.74
C GLY A 143 -3.28 -2.83 17.80
N GLY A 144 -4.57 -2.48 17.78
CA GLY A 144 -5.03 -1.09 17.82
C GLY A 144 -5.13 -0.42 16.44
N PRO A 145 -5.38 0.90 16.41
CA PRO A 145 -5.66 1.64 15.17
C PRO A 145 -4.39 2.03 14.39
N HIS A 146 -3.21 1.82 14.96
CA HIS A 146 -1.93 2.20 14.36
C HIS A 146 -0.90 1.08 14.50
N PRO A 147 -0.05 0.86 13.48
CA PRO A 147 1.01 -0.14 13.57
C PRO A 147 2.09 0.31 14.56
N LEU A 148 2.93 -0.65 14.98
CA LEU A 148 4.09 -0.40 15.85
C LEU A 148 5.00 0.70 15.26
N ARG A 149 5.56 1.50 16.15
CA ARG A 149 6.60 2.48 15.82
C ARG A 149 7.96 1.96 16.28
N PHE A 150 8.88 1.78 15.33
CA PHE A 150 10.27 1.41 15.61
C PHE A 150 11.06 2.63 16.08
N VAL A 151 11.71 2.49 17.23
CA VAL A 151 12.64 3.47 17.79
C VAL A 151 14.09 3.04 17.53
N ARG A 152 15.04 3.89 17.92
CA ARG A 152 16.47 3.65 17.68
C ARG A 152 16.94 2.29 18.18
N SER A 153 16.50 1.83 19.35
CA SER A 153 16.93 0.53 19.91
C SER A 153 16.50 -0.66 19.05
N ASP A 154 15.37 -0.54 18.35
CA ASP A 154 14.73 -1.66 17.66
C ASP A 154 15.39 -1.97 16.31
N VAL A 155 15.99 -0.96 15.67
CA VAL A 155 16.66 -1.13 14.38
C VAL A 155 17.94 -1.94 14.57
N SER A 156 17.95 -3.17 14.06
CA SER A 156 19.09 -4.08 14.10
C SER A 156 19.29 -4.74 12.74
N SER A 157 20.49 -5.30 12.49
CA SER A 157 20.73 -6.08 11.28
C SER A 157 19.77 -7.27 11.16
N ALA A 158 19.46 -7.94 12.28
CA ALA A 158 18.54 -9.06 12.31
C ALA A 158 17.13 -8.64 11.89
N LEU A 159 16.61 -7.53 12.44
CA LEU A 159 15.32 -6.97 12.03
C LEU A 159 15.32 -6.65 10.53
N LEU A 160 16.32 -5.94 10.01
CA LEU A 160 16.35 -5.55 8.60
C LEU A 160 16.44 -6.75 7.66
N ASN A 161 17.18 -7.80 8.02
CA ASN A 161 17.19 -9.05 7.26
C ASN A 161 15.82 -9.75 7.30
N GLN A 162 15.18 -9.81 8.46
CA GLN A 162 13.84 -10.38 8.61
C GLN A 162 12.82 -9.62 7.74
N LEU A 163 12.90 -8.29 7.68
CA LEU A 163 11.99 -7.49 6.84
C LEU A 163 12.20 -7.73 5.33
N ARG A 164 13.43 -8.11 4.92
CA ARG A 164 13.79 -8.32 3.52
C ARG A 164 13.41 -9.70 2.98
N SER A 165 13.55 -10.75 3.78
CA SER A 165 13.40 -12.15 3.33
C SER A 165 12.65 -13.05 4.32
N GLY A 166 11.98 -12.49 5.33
CA GLY A 166 11.26 -13.25 6.35
C GLY A 166 9.83 -13.66 5.96
N THR A 167 9.41 -13.44 4.72
CA THR A 167 8.07 -13.80 4.23
C THR A 167 8.16 -14.24 2.79
N GLU A 168 7.44 -15.31 2.43
CA GLU A 168 7.29 -15.75 1.05
C GLU A 168 5.99 -15.23 0.44
N CYS A 169 6.04 -14.92 -0.85
CA CYS A 169 4.89 -14.46 -1.63
C CYS A 169 5.08 -14.78 -3.12
N VAL A 170 4.07 -14.43 -3.92
CA VAL A 170 4.11 -14.61 -5.37
C VAL A 170 4.44 -13.28 -6.06
N TYR A 171 5.41 -13.31 -6.95
CA TYR A 171 5.78 -12.22 -7.85
C TYR A 171 5.84 -12.73 -9.28
N ASN A 172 5.07 -12.14 -10.19
CA ASN A 172 4.95 -12.56 -11.60
C ASN A 172 4.70 -14.08 -11.76
N GLY A 173 3.85 -14.64 -10.89
CA GLY A 173 3.48 -16.07 -10.90
C GLY A 173 4.54 -17.02 -10.33
N ARG A 174 5.63 -16.51 -9.75
CA ARG A 174 6.68 -17.33 -9.13
C ARG A 174 6.84 -17.03 -7.64
N PRO A 175 7.15 -18.03 -6.79
CA PRO A 175 7.51 -17.80 -5.40
C PRO A 175 8.76 -16.93 -5.27
N THR A 176 8.79 -16.04 -4.29
CA THR A 176 9.94 -15.20 -3.91
C THR A 176 9.86 -14.85 -2.42
N ASP A 177 10.99 -14.49 -1.84
CA ASP A 177 11.13 -13.92 -0.49
C ASP A 177 11.12 -12.37 -0.50
N ILE A 178 11.15 -11.73 -1.67
CA ILE A 178 11.08 -10.26 -1.81
C ILE A 178 9.61 -9.82 -1.85
N CYS A 179 9.01 -9.76 -0.66
CA CYS A 179 7.60 -9.42 -0.51
C CYS A 179 7.33 -7.96 -0.16
N TYR A 180 8.31 -7.24 0.34
CA TYR A 180 8.11 -5.84 0.69
C TYR A 180 9.31 -5.05 0.22
N LEU A 181 9.07 -3.95 -0.49
CA LEU A 181 10.14 -3.04 -0.91
C LEU A 181 10.36 -1.93 0.13
N PHE A 182 9.34 -1.68 0.95
CA PHE A 182 9.34 -0.63 1.97
C PHE A 182 8.86 -1.19 3.30
N ALA A 183 9.22 -0.52 4.40
CA ALA A 183 8.72 -0.83 5.73
C ALA A 183 8.38 0.44 6.52
N ARG A 184 7.42 0.32 7.44
CA ARG A 184 7.00 1.40 8.35
C ARG A 184 6.50 0.82 9.69
N LYS A 185 6.45 1.56 10.80
CA LYS A 185 6.67 3.01 10.96
C LYS A 185 7.96 3.29 11.74
N PHE A 186 8.95 3.90 11.10
CA PHE A 186 10.21 4.25 11.75
C PHE A 186 10.17 5.69 12.28
N THR A 187 10.70 5.91 13.49
CA THR A 187 10.80 7.26 14.08
C THR A 187 12.08 7.96 13.64
N VAL A 188 12.14 9.29 13.72
CA VAL A 188 13.34 10.06 13.33
C VAL A 188 14.62 9.59 14.05
N GLY A 189 14.50 9.10 15.29
CA GLY A 189 15.64 8.58 16.05
C GLY A 189 16.29 7.31 15.47
N THR A 190 15.68 6.66 14.47
CA THR A 190 16.23 5.47 13.83
C THR A 190 17.30 5.78 12.78
N LEU A 191 17.38 7.03 12.30
CA LEU A 191 18.20 7.43 11.15
C LEU A 191 19.68 7.01 11.29
N ASP A 192 20.31 7.29 12.44
CA ASP A 192 21.71 6.90 12.72
C ASP A 192 21.96 5.40 12.50
N ARG A 193 21.06 4.54 13.02
CA ARG A 193 21.22 3.09 12.87
C ARG A 193 20.87 2.60 11.48
N LEU A 194 19.87 3.19 10.84
CA LEU A 194 19.54 2.88 9.45
C LEU A 194 20.74 3.15 8.54
N LEU A 195 21.36 4.33 8.63
CA LEU A 195 22.55 4.69 7.87
C LEU A 195 23.76 3.81 8.18
N ARG A 196 23.89 3.33 9.43
CA ARG A 196 24.96 2.40 9.82
C ARG A 196 24.81 1.00 9.23
N PHE A 197 23.58 0.51 9.08
CA PHE A 197 23.31 -0.86 8.59
C PHE A 197 23.05 -0.91 7.09
N ALA A 198 22.64 0.21 6.51
CA ALA A 198 22.37 0.41 5.10
C ALA A 198 23.44 -0.20 4.15
N PRO A 199 24.74 0.14 4.27
CA PRO A 199 25.77 -0.43 3.38
C PRO A 199 25.99 -1.93 3.58
N LYS A 200 25.64 -2.46 4.75
CA LYS A 200 25.87 -3.86 5.12
C LYS A 200 24.78 -4.80 4.63
N ILE A 201 23.55 -4.29 4.50
CA ILE A 201 22.35 -5.12 4.33
C ILE A 201 21.55 -4.69 3.10
N MET A 202 21.34 -3.38 2.98
CA MET A 202 20.47 -2.84 1.95
C MET A 202 21.22 -2.51 0.64
N GLN A 203 22.55 -2.61 0.68
CA GLN A 203 23.46 -2.55 -0.48
C GLN A 203 23.40 -1.21 -1.23
N PHE A 204 23.41 -0.11 -0.48
CA PHE A 204 23.64 1.24 -0.97
C PHE A 204 24.85 1.87 -0.30
#